data_AF-X1C749-F1
#
_entry.id   AF-X1C749-F1
#
_cell.length_a   1.000
_cell.length_b   1.000
_cell.length_c   1.000
_cell.angle_alpha   90.00
_cell.angle_beta   90.00
_cell.angle_gamma   90.00
#
_symmetry.space_group_name_H-M   'P 1'
#
loop_
_entity.id
_entity.type
_entity.pdbx_description
1 polymer ?
#
loop_
_entity_poly.entity_id
_entity_poly.type
_entity_poly.pdbx_seq_one_letter_code
_entity_poly.pdbx_strand_id
1 'polypeptide(L)'
;IANEIKLRKRLAKGNAICHSTIMFRNEGENYYREKFIYSQDYDFYLMLLSEGERLINIQDILTKYRITPNAISWNEGKDVKQKLFALKARDFYHQRVQCGKDLYNEFNPNEILNLDLENSTDKVVLFSKVRFSFRRNNFKETREICRRYFRCYGYLNMILLYYLSTSLGKSVVNFIRKMKSITAT
;
A
#
# COMPACT_ATOMS: atom_id res chain seq x y z
N ILE A 1 22.05 15.03 -2.27
CA ILE A 1 21.32 15.65 -1.14
C ILE A 1 19.83 15.88 -1.45
N ALA A 2 19.45 16.68 -2.46
CA ALA A 2 18.02 16.94 -2.75
C ALA A 2 17.19 15.68 -3.11
N ASN A 3 17.77 14.76 -3.88
CA ASN A 3 17.14 13.48 -4.25
C ASN A 3 16.89 12.59 -3.01
N GLU A 4 17.90 12.46 -2.15
CA GLU A 4 17.86 11.70 -0.89
C GLU A 4 16.77 12.20 0.07
N ILE A 5 16.70 13.52 0.30
CA ILE A 5 15.65 14.13 1.15
C ILE A 5 14.25 13.86 0.56
N LYS A 6 14.11 13.97 -0.76
CA LYS A 6 12.83 13.71 -1.46
C LYS A 6 12.43 12.25 -1.36
N LEU A 7 13.37 11.32 -1.52
CA LEU A 7 13.14 9.89 -1.39
C LEU A 7 12.73 9.53 0.04
N ARG A 8 13.46 10.02 1.05
CA ARG A 8 13.11 9.84 2.47
C ARG A 8 11.70 10.32 2.78
N LYS A 9 11.32 11.53 2.32
CA LYS A 9 9.96 12.07 2.50
C LYS A 9 8.89 11.22 1.81
N ARG A 10 9.21 10.58 0.68
CA ARG A 10 8.30 9.68 -0.03
C ARG A 10 8.16 8.35 0.71
N LEU A 11 9.28 7.72 1.07
CA LEU A 11 9.30 6.47 1.82
C LEU A 11 8.62 6.60 3.18
N ALA A 12 8.77 7.72 3.89
CA ALA A 12 8.03 7.96 5.13
C ALA A 12 6.50 7.98 4.94
N LYS A 13 5.98 8.13 3.71
CA LYS A 13 4.54 8.13 3.41
C LYS A 13 4.06 6.82 2.81
N GLY A 14 4.90 6.14 2.02
CA GLY A 14 4.59 4.86 1.39
C GLY A 14 5.77 4.30 0.59
N ASN A 15 5.74 3.00 0.28
CA ASN A 15 6.79 2.38 -0.52
C ASN A 15 6.81 2.96 -1.94
N ALA A 16 7.92 3.57 -2.31
CA ALA A 16 8.16 4.17 -3.62
C ALA A 16 9.27 3.46 -4.40
N ILE A 17 9.80 2.35 -3.86
CA ILE A 17 10.89 1.57 -4.44
C ILE A 17 10.32 0.25 -4.94
N CYS A 18 10.70 -0.14 -6.15
CA CYS A 18 10.44 -1.49 -6.62
C CYS A 18 11.52 -2.41 -6.04
N HIS A 19 11.13 -3.51 -5.39
CA HIS A 19 12.09 -4.36 -4.68
C HIS A 19 13.27 -4.82 -5.54
N SER A 20 13.03 -5.12 -6.83
CA SER A 20 14.07 -5.56 -7.75
C SER A 20 15.06 -4.46 -8.18
N THR A 21 14.89 -3.22 -7.74
CA THR A 21 15.74 -2.09 -8.15
C THR A 21 16.71 -1.64 -7.06
N ILE A 22 16.78 -2.32 -5.91
CA ILE A 22 17.67 -1.94 -4.82
C ILE A 22 18.96 -2.75 -4.85
N MET A 23 20.07 -2.07 -4.56
CA MET A 23 21.35 -2.68 -4.22
C MET A 23 21.89 -1.99 -2.98
N PHE A 24 22.52 -2.75 -2.09
CA PHE A 24 23.14 -2.23 -0.88
C PHE A 24 24.35 -3.09 -0.51
N ARG A 25 25.27 -2.50 0.25
CA ARG A 25 26.41 -3.23 0.82
C ARG A 25 25.91 -4.00 2.04
N ASN A 26 26.16 -5.30 2.09
CA ASN A 26 25.78 -6.13 3.23
C ASN A 26 26.95 -6.23 4.20
N GLU A 27 26.86 -5.52 5.31
CA GLU A 27 27.84 -5.58 6.42
C GLU A 27 27.49 -6.65 7.46
N GLY A 28 26.40 -7.41 7.25
CA GLY A 28 25.98 -8.48 8.15
C GLY A 28 25.21 -8.02 9.39
N GLU A 29 24.84 -6.75 9.48
CA GLU A 29 24.09 -6.17 10.60
C GLU A 29 22.59 -6.06 10.32
N ASN A 30 22.20 -5.93 9.04
CA ASN A 30 20.85 -5.59 8.63
C ASN A 30 20.20 -6.69 7.80
N TYR A 31 19.11 -7.27 8.33
CA TYR A 31 18.36 -8.37 7.69
C TYR A 31 16.87 -8.04 7.58
N TYR A 32 16.17 -8.77 6.69
CA TYR A 32 14.72 -8.70 6.64
C TYR A 32 14.10 -9.20 7.94
N ARG A 33 13.12 -8.46 8.43
CA ARG A 33 12.35 -8.83 9.63
C ARG A 33 11.22 -9.78 9.26
N GLU A 34 11.30 -11.02 9.74
CA GLU A 34 10.41 -12.12 9.35
C GLU A 34 8.93 -11.85 9.60
N LYS A 35 8.58 -11.07 10.65
CA LYS A 35 7.17 -10.77 10.95
C LYS A 35 6.51 -9.89 9.89
N PHE A 36 7.25 -9.24 9.00
CA PHE A 36 6.70 -8.35 7.95
C PHE A 36 6.36 -9.07 6.63
N ILE A 37 5.68 -10.22 6.70
CA ILE A 37 5.45 -11.18 5.59
C ILE A 37 5.10 -10.55 4.22
N TYR A 38 4.32 -9.47 4.19
CA TYR A 38 3.90 -8.83 2.94
C TYR A 38 4.59 -7.49 2.61
N SER A 39 5.47 -7.00 3.49
CA SER A 39 6.15 -5.72 3.32
C SER A 39 7.58 -5.71 3.89
N GLN A 40 8.28 -6.86 3.84
CA GLN A 40 9.63 -7.01 4.38
C GLN A 40 10.60 -6.00 3.76
N ASP A 41 10.45 -5.79 2.45
CA ASP A 41 11.22 -4.83 1.66
C ASP A 41 11.04 -3.39 2.16
N TYR A 42 9.79 -2.97 2.31
CA TYR A 42 9.48 -1.61 2.74
C TYR A 42 9.90 -1.36 4.18
N ASP A 43 9.67 -2.33 5.06
CA ASP A 43 10.11 -2.26 6.44
C ASP A 43 11.64 -2.14 6.55
N PHE A 44 12.37 -2.92 5.76
CA PHE A 44 13.83 -2.84 5.67
C PHE A 44 14.31 -1.46 5.21
N TYR A 45 13.69 -0.87 4.17
CA TYR A 45 14.07 0.48 3.72
C TYR A 45 13.85 1.52 4.81
N LEU A 46 12.78 1.40 5.57
CA LEU A 46 12.49 2.28 6.69
C LEU A 46 13.44 2.06 7.87
N MET A 47 13.89 0.83 8.10
CA MET A 47 14.89 0.48 9.13
C MET A 47 16.22 1.17 8.84
N LEU A 48 16.75 0.99 7.61
CA LEU A 48 17.95 1.67 7.14
C LEU A 48 17.84 3.20 7.31
N LEU A 49 16.71 3.79 6.90
CA LEU A 49 16.48 5.23 7.06
C LEU A 49 16.45 5.72 8.51
N SER A 50 16.05 4.87 9.46
CA SER A 50 16.09 5.22 10.89
C SER A 50 17.45 5.04 11.52
N GLU A 51 18.29 4.17 10.98
CA GLU A 51 19.69 3.96 11.42
C GLU A 51 20.64 5.04 10.90
N GLY A 52 20.16 5.89 9.99
CA GLY A 52 20.95 6.98 9.40
C GLY A 52 21.60 6.60 8.06
N GLU A 53 21.27 5.43 7.52
CA GLU A 53 21.78 5.00 6.22
C GLU A 53 21.28 5.87 5.08
N ARG A 54 22.13 6.02 4.08
CA ARG A 54 21.89 6.90 2.92
C ARG A 54 21.26 6.12 1.78
N LEU A 55 20.02 6.47 1.43
CA LEU A 55 19.31 5.91 0.28
C LEU A 55 19.30 6.90 -0.89
N ILE A 56 19.84 6.49 -2.04
CA ILE A 56 19.99 7.32 -3.24
C ILE A 56 19.30 6.66 -4.43
N ASN A 57 18.45 7.40 -5.13
CA ASN A 57 17.86 6.94 -6.39
C ASN A 57 18.71 7.34 -7.60
N ILE A 58 19.18 6.36 -8.35
CA ILE A 58 19.81 6.55 -9.67
C ILE A 58 18.71 6.88 -10.69
N GLN A 59 18.99 7.75 -11.66
CA GLN A 59 17.96 8.21 -12.63
C GLN A 59 17.74 7.23 -13.78
N ASP A 60 18.66 6.28 -13.98
CA ASP A 60 18.58 5.32 -15.07
C ASP A 60 17.43 4.31 -14.88
N ILE A 61 16.77 3.98 -15.99
CA ILE A 61 15.72 2.96 -16.01
C ILE A 61 16.39 1.60 -16.14
N LEU A 62 16.62 0.95 -15.01
CA LEU A 62 17.38 -0.32 -14.94
C LEU A 62 16.50 -1.57 -14.99
N THR A 63 15.18 -1.43 -14.86
CA THR A 63 14.26 -2.59 -14.82
C THR A 63 13.02 -2.36 -15.66
N LYS A 64 12.57 -3.41 -16.35
CA LYS A 64 11.25 -3.48 -16.99
C LYS A 64 10.41 -4.50 -16.25
N TYR A 65 9.27 -4.08 -15.70
CA TYR A 65 8.37 -4.95 -14.94
C TYR A 65 7.15 -5.33 -15.78
N ARG A 66 6.81 -6.63 -15.83
CA ARG A 66 5.61 -7.12 -16.53
C ARG A 66 4.45 -7.25 -15.55
N ILE A 67 3.36 -6.52 -15.81
CA ILE A 67 2.13 -6.64 -15.03
C ILE A 67 1.10 -7.43 -15.84
N THR A 68 0.60 -8.53 -15.29
CA THR A 68 -0.50 -9.28 -15.87
C THR A 68 -1.80 -9.04 -15.08
N PRO A 69 -2.97 -8.97 -15.73
CA PRO A 69 -4.25 -8.76 -15.05
C PRO A 69 -4.60 -9.86 -14.03
N ASN A 70 -4.10 -11.07 -14.26
CA ASN A 70 -4.35 -12.24 -13.41
C ASN A 70 -3.20 -12.49 -12.41
N ALA A 71 -2.30 -11.53 -12.20
CA ALA A 71 -1.21 -11.71 -11.26
C ALA A 71 -1.76 -11.90 -9.83
N ILE A 72 -1.09 -12.75 -9.05
CA ILE A 72 -1.48 -13.10 -7.67
C ILE A 72 -1.51 -11.87 -6.74
N SER A 73 -0.79 -10.81 -7.09
CA SER A 73 -0.84 -9.50 -6.41
C SER A 73 -2.22 -8.83 -6.48
N TRP A 74 -3.12 -9.28 -7.35
CA TRP A 74 -4.48 -8.78 -7.52
C TRP A 74 -5.53 -9.55 -6.71
N ASN A 75 -5.13 -10.21 -5.62
CA ASN A 75 -6.07 -10.77 -4.65
C ASN A 75 -6.48 -9.71 -3.62
N GLU A 76 -7.79 -9.51 -3.40
CA GLU A 76 -8.35 -8.55 -2.44
C GLU A 76 -7.71 -8.69 -1.06
N GLY A 77 -7.68 -9.90 -0.52
CA GLY A 77 -7.18 -10.14 0.83
C GLY A 77 -5.67 -9.89 0.94
N LYS A 78 -4.92 -10.16 -0.13
CA LYS A 78 -3.49 -9.87 -0.17
C LYS A 78 -3.22 -8.36 -0.20
N ASP A 79 -3.93 -7.59 -1.03
CA ASP A 79 -3.78 -6.12 -1.11
C ASP A 79 -4.07 -5.44 0.23
N VAL A 80 -5.12 -5.87 0.95
CA VAL A 80 -5.43 -5.32 2.27
C VAL A 80 -4.32 -5.63 3.27
N LYS A 81 -3.89 -6.89 3.37
CA LYS A 81 -2.82 -7.31 4.28
C LYS A 81 -1.52 -6.57 3.99
N GLN A 82 -1.17 -6.41 2.71
CA GLN A 82 0.02 -5.68 2.28
C GLN A 82 0.02 -4.22 2.78
N LYS A 83 -1.13 -3.54 2.69
CA LYS A 83 -1.29 -2.18 3.22
C LYS A 83 -1.20 -2.12 4.73
N LEU A 84 -1.82 -3.06 5.45
CA LEU A 84 -1.78 -3.10 6.91
C LEU A 84 -0.35 -3.33 7.42
N PHE A 85 0.39 -4.26 6.82
CA PHE A 85 1.81 -4.46 7.13
C PHE A 85 2.64 -3.21 6.81
N ALA A 86 2.40 -2.56 5.66
CA ALA A 86 3.09 -1.32 5.32
C ALA A 86 2.78 -0.16 6.28
N LEU A 87 1.55 -0.06 6.78
CA LEU A 87 1.19 0.91 7.83
C LEU A 87 1.96 0.62 9.12
N LYS A 88 1.99 -0.65 9.55
CA LYS A 88 2.74 -1.06 10.75
C LYS A 88 4.24 -0.78 10.62
N ALA A 89 4.82 -1.01 9.44
CA ALA A 89 6.23 -0.71 9.14
C ALA A 89 6.51 0.79 9.28
N ARG A 90 5.59 1.64 8.80
CA ARG A 90 5.67 3.10 8.96
C ARG A 90 5.50 3.54 10.42
N ASP A 91 4.62 2.90 11.17
CA ASP A 91 4.46 3.19 12.59
C ASP A 91 5.75 2.88 13.35
N PHE A 92 6.40 1.75 13.06
CA PHE A 92 7.70 1.39 13.65
C PHE A 92 8.82 2.32 13.21
N TYR A 93 8.83 2.77 11.97
CA TYR A 93 9.74 3.83 11.53
C TYR A 93 9.63 5.08 12.39
N HIS A 94 8.40 5.56 12.63
CA HIS A 94 8.18 6.74 13.46
C HIS A 94 8.58 6.52 14.92
N GLN A 95 8.37 5.33 15.48
CA GLN A 95 8.85 4.96 16.82
C GLN A 95 10.39 5.03 16.90
N ARG A 96 11.11 4.46 15.92
CA ARG A 96 12.58 4.52 15.89
C ARG A 96 13.09 5.94 15.75
N VAL A 97 12.46 6.76 14.90
CA VAL A 97 12.84 8.18 14.75
C VAL A 97 12.63 8.98 16.05
N GLN A 98 11.60 8.66 16.83
CA GLN A 98 11.29 9.39 18.07
C GLN A 98 12.10 8.89 19.27
N CYS A 99 12.26 7.58 19.41
CA CYS A 99 12.73 6.94 20.65
C CYS A 99 13.95 6.03 20.46
N GLY A 100 14.47 5.89 19.23
CA GLY A 100 15.59 4.99 18.90
C GLY A 100 15.25 3.50 18.87
N LYS A 101 14.01 3.11 19.20
CA LYS A 101 13.54 1.72 19.24
C LYS A 101 12.09 1.62 18.78
N ASP A 102 11.66 0.43 18.38
CA ASP A 102 10.26 0.11 18.08
C ASP A 102 9.75 -1.11 18.88
N LEU A 103 8.46 -1.39 18.73
CA LEU A 103 7.78 -2.50 19.40
C LEU A 103 7.74 -3.78 18.54
N TYR A 104 8.78 -4.04 17.73
CA TYR A 104 8.83 -5.22 16.86
C TYR A 104 8.74 -6.54 17.61
N ASN A 105 9.37 -6.64 18.78
CA ASN A 105 9.36 -7.88 19.57
C ASN A 105 7.94 -8.23 20.06
N GLU A 106 7.14 -7.21 20.39
CA GLU A 106 5.74 -7.34 20.83
C GLU A 106 4.77 -7.52 19.65
N PHE A 107 5.19 -7.23 18.42
CA PHE A 107 4.33 -7.36 17.25
C PHE A 107 3.94 -8.82 16.99
N ASN A 108 2.64 -9.08 16.89
CA ASN A 108 2.11 -10.35 16.43
C ASN A 108 1.56 -10.22 14.99
N PRO A 109 2.23 -10.81 13.97
CA PRO A 109 1.77 -10.71 12.59
C PRO A 109 0.40 -11.37 12.36
N ASN A 110 0.00 -12.31 13.22
CA ASN A 110 -1.28 -13.01 13.10
C ASN A 110 -2.49 -12.08 13.27
N GLU A 111 -2.34 -10.94 13.95
CA GLU A 111 -3.38 -9.91 14.05
C GLU A 111 -3.80 -9.39 12.67
N ILE A 112 -2.84 -9.27 11.74
CA ILE A 112 -3.10 -8.84 10.37
C ILE A 112 -3.47 -10.04 9.48
N LEU A 113 -2.81 -11.19 9.66
CA LEU A 113 -3.05 -12.36 8.82
C LEU A 113 -4.46 -12.95 9.01
N ASN A 114 -4.96 -12.94 10.24
CA ASN A 114 -6.23 -13.56 10.62
C ASN A 114 -7.37 -12.54 10.70
N LEU A 115 -7.16 -11.31 10.22
CA LEU A 115 -8.18 -10.27 10.21
C LEU A 115 -9.40 -10.71 9.38
N ASP A 116 -10.59 -10.63 9.98
CA ASP A 116 -11.85 -10.88 9.28
C ASP A 116 -12.14 -9.74 8.29
N LEU A 117 -11.78 -9.95 7.03
CA LEU A 117 -11.98 -8.99 5.95
C LEU A 117 -13.46 -8.82 5.57
N GLU A 118 -14.34 -9.76 5.91
CA GLU A 118 -15.74 -9.68 5.51
C GLU A 118 -16.52 -8.71 6.37
N ASN A 119 -16.36 -8.87 7.69
CA ASN A 119 -17.13 -8.09 8.66
C ASN A 119 -16.37 -6.88 9.22
N SER A 120 -15.07 -6.73 8.92
CA SER A 120 -14.29 -5.61 9.41
C SER A 120 -14.88 -4.24 9.03
N THR A 121 -14.87 -3.34 10.01
CA THR A 121 -15.21 -1.93 9.88
C THR A 121 -13.97 -1.04 9.74
N ASP A 122 -12.78 -1.63 9.73
CA ASP A 122 -11.53 -0.90 9.60
C ASP A 122 -11.51 -0.06 8.30
N LYS A 123 -11.04 1.18 8.43
CA LYS A 123 -11.07 2.16 7.35
C LYS A 123 -10.24 1.71 6.14
N VAL A 124 -9.09 1.07 6.38
CA VAL A 124 -8.17 0.60 5.33
C VAL A 124 -8.75 -0.62 4.63
N VAL A 125 -9.35 -1.52 5.40
CA VAL A 125 -10.09 -2.68 4.86
C VAL A 125 -11.20 -2.20 3.95
N LEU A 126 -12.16 -1.43 4.47
CA LEU A 126 -13.32 -0.97 3.69
C LEU A 126 -12.90 -0.17 2.45
N PHE A 127 -11.93 0.73 2.56
CA PHE A 127 -11.41 1.49 1.42
C PHE A 127 -10.83 0.56 0.34
N SER A 128 -10.11 -0.48 0.75
CA SER A 128 -9.52 -1.46 -0.18
C SER A 128 -10.60 -2.31 -0.86
N LYS A 129 -11.62 -2.77 -0.13
CA LYS A 129 -12.76 -3.49 -0.71
C LYS A 129 -13.55 -2.64 -1.72
N VAL A 130 -13.77 -1.35 -1.43
CA VAL A 130 -14.40 -0.41 -2.39
C VAL A 130 -13.57 -0.34 -3.68
N ARG A 131 -12.26 -0.11 -3.56
CA ARG A 131 -11.37 0.00 -4.72
C ARG A 131 -11.35 -1.30 -5.53
N PHE A 132 -11.36 -2.44 -4.84
CA PHE A 132 -11.32 -3.76 -5.46
C PHE A 132 -12.59 -4.10 -6.24
N SER A 133 -13.75 -4.05 -5.58
CA SER A 133 -15.06 -4.30 -6.20
C SER A 133 -15.34 -3.34 -7.37
N PHE A 134 -14.95 -2.07 -7.24
CA PHE A 134 -15.13 -1.07 -8.29
C PHE A 134 -14.29 -1.40 -9.53
N ARG A 135 -13.03 -1.82 -9.35
CA ARG A 135 -12.14 -2.23 -10.44
C ARG A 135 -12.68 -3.45 -11.20
N ARG A 136 -13.34 -4.37 -10.50
CA ARG A 136 -14.03 -5.54 -11.08
C ARG A 136 -15.37 -5.20 -11.73
N ASN A 137 -15.79 -3.93 -11.73
CA ASN A 137 -17.11 -3.50 -12.20
C ASN A 137 -18.29 -4.15 -11.44
N ASN A 138 -18.06 -4.63 -10.20
CA ASN A 138 -19.12 -5.13 -9.34
C ASN A 138 -19.79 -3.97 -8.60
N PHE A 139 -20.54 -3.17 -9.35
CA PHE A 139 -21.12 -1.92 -8.84
C PHE A 139 -22.17 -2.10 -7.75
N LYS A 140 -22.86 -3.25 -7.71
CA LYS A 140 -23.81 -3.56 -6.64
C LYS A 140 -23.05 -3.69 -5.31
N GLU A 141 -22.03 -4.52 -5.29
CA GLU A 141 -21.14 -4.73 -4.14
C GLU A 141 -20.42 -3.43 -3.75
N THR A 142 -19.86 -2.69 -4.71
CA THR A 142 -19.20 -1.41 -4.44
C THR A 142 -20.11 -0.45 -3.69
N ARG A 143 -21.37 -0.31 -4.10
CA ARG A 143 -22.34 0.57 -3.42
C ARG A 143 -22.63 0.11 -2.00
N GLU A 144 -22.73 -1.20 -1.77
CA GLU A 144 -22.96 -1.76 -0.44
C GLU A 144 -21.81 -1.45 0.52
N ILE A 145 -20.57 -1.67 0.07
CA ILE A 145 -19.37 -1.36 0.86
C ILE A 145 -19.25 0.15 1.09
N CYS A 146 -19.55 0.99 0.09
CA CYS A 146 -19.57 2.45 0.26
C CYS A 146 -20.57 2.87 1.34
N ARG A 147 -21.78 2.30 1.37
CA ARG A 147 -22.77 2.59 2.42
C ARG A 147 -22.26 2.16 3.80
N ARG A 148 -21.63 0.99 3.92
CA ARG A 148 -20.96 0.56 5.16
C ARG A 148 -19.91 1.58 5.60
N TYR A 149 -19.05 2.03 4.68
CA TYR A 149 -18.05 3.06 4.95
C TYR A 149 -18.69 4.37 5.45
N PHE A 150 -19.74 4.84 4.79
CA PHE A 150 -20.41 6.10 5.16
C PHE A 150 -21.05 6.05 6.54
N ARG A 151 -21.57 4.89 6.97
CA ARG A 151 -22.11 4.70 8.32
C ARG A 151 -21.03 4.87 9.40
N CYS A 152 -19.80 4.45 9.13
CA CYS A 152 -18.70 4.52 10.11
C CYS A 152 -17.92 5.84 10.05
N TYR A 153 -17.73 6.42 8.87
CA TYR A 153 -16.76 7.52 8.64
C TYR A 153 -17.35 8.75 7.93
N GLY A 154 -18.65 8.78 7.66
CA GLY A 154 -19.32 9.86 6.93
C GLY A 154 -19.12 9.79 5.41
N TYR A 155 -19.84 10.66 4.68
CA TYR A 155 -19.98 10.57 3.22
C TYR A 155 -19.11 11.56 2.43
N LEU A 156 -18.67 12.69 3.00
CA LEU A 156 -17.91 13.73 2.29
C LEU A 156 -16.42 13.35 2.14
N ASN A 157 -16.12 12.35 1.33
CA ASN A 157 -14.76 11.90 1.05
C ASN A 157 -14.66 11.19 -0.31
N MET A 158 -13.46 10.73 -0.67
CA MET A 158 -13.19 10.07 -1.96
C MET A 158 -14.08 8.85 -2.25
N ILE A 159 -14.63 8.18 -1.23
CA ILE A 159 -15.56 7.04 -1.42
C ILE A 159 -16.87 7.51 -2.09
N LEU A 160 -17.29 8.76 -1.90
CA LEU A 160 -18.44 9.33 -2.59
C LEU A 160 -18.27 9.32 -4.11
N LEU A 161 -17.07 9.64 -4.60
CA LEU A 161 -16.78 9.61 -6.03
C LEU A 161 -16.90 8.18 -6.59
N TYR A 162 -16.41 7.18 -5.85
CA TYR A 162 -16.61 5.78 -6.24
C TYR A 162 -18.10 5.42 -6.28
N TYR A 163 -18.86 5.81 -5.26
CA TYR A 163 -20.30 5.57 -5.18
C TYR A 163 -21.05 6.17 -6.37
N LEU A 164 -20.85 7.47 -6.66
CA LEU A 164 -21.48 8.16 -7.78
C LEU A 164 -21.07 7.56 -9.13
N SER A 165 -19.80 7.19 -9.28
CA SER A 165 -19.29 6.58 -10.51
C SER A 165 -19.95 5.24 -10.83
N THR A 166 -20.51 4.53 -9.83
CA THR A 166 -21.23 3.27 -10.08
C THR A 166 -22.53 3.43 -10.88
N SER A 167 -23.05 4.66 -10.99
CA SER A 167 -24.28 4.98 -11.73
C SER A 167 -24.04 5.28 -13.21
N LEU A 168 -22.80 5.55 -13.62
CA LEU A 168 -22.45 5.91 -15.01
C LEU A 168 -22.49 4.72 -15.99
N GLY A 169 -22.68 3.49 -15.49
CA GLY A 169 -22.67 2.27 -16.30
C GLY A 169 -21.26 1.78 -16.63
N LYS A 170 -21.13 0.49 -16.94
CA LYS A 170 -19.83 -0.18 -17.12
C LYS A 170 -19.06 0.37 -18.32
N SER A 171 -19.74 0.64 -19.43
CA SER A 171 -19.13 1.12 -20.68
C SER A 171 -18.46 2.48 -20.52
N VAL A 172 -19.15 3.43 -19.87
CA VAL A 172 -18.61 4.78 -19.61
C VAL A 172 -17.41 4.71 -18.68
N VAL A 173 -17.52 3.94 -17.58
CA VAL A 173 -16.42 3.77 -16.62
C VAL A 173 -15.18 3.15 -17.30
N ASN A 174 -15.37 2.13 -18.15
CA ASN A 174 -14.27 1.51 -18.89
C ASN A 174 -13.65 2.47 -19.92
N PHE A 175 -14.47 3.28 -20.60
CA PHE A 175 -13.99 4.31 -21.52
C PHE A 175 -13.12 5.35 -20.80
N ILE A 176 -13.58 5.89 -19.67
CA ILE A 176 -12.82 6.84 -18.84
C ILE A 176 -11.48 6.22 -18.39
N ARG A 177 -11.48 4.96 -17.97
CA ARG A 177 -10.25 4.24 -17.58
C ARG A 177 -9.27 4.10 -18.75
N LYS A 178 -9.76 3.78 -19.95
CA LYS A 178 -8.94 3.66 -21.16
C LYS A 178 -8.32 5.01 -21.56
N MET A 179 -9.07 6.10 -21.47
CA MET A 179 -8.51 7.44 -21.73
C MET A 179 -7.39 7.77 -20.74
N LYS A 180 -7.59 7.50 -19.44
CA LYS A 180 -6.54 7.71 -18.43
C LYS A 180 -5.27 6.90 -18.67
N SER A 181 -5.38 5.65 -19.14
CA SER A 181 -4.20 4.83 -19.43
C SER A 181 -3.41 5.34 -20.63
N ILE A 182 -4.09 5.94 -21.62
CA ILE A 182 -3.44 6.52 -22.80
C ILE A 182 -2.69 7.81 -22.44
N THR A 183 -3.25 8.62 -21.54
CA THR A 183 -2.63 9.89 -21.08
C THR A 183 -1.52 9.71 -20.05
N ALA A 184 -1.31 8.50 -19.51
CA ALA A 184 -0.29 8.20 -18.51
C ALA A 184 0.99 7.58 -19.11
N THR A 185 1.01 7.39 -20.43
CA THR A 185 2.17 7.09 -21.27
C THR A 185 2.71 8.37 -21.86
#